data_AF-A0AA38NUE0-F1
#
_entry.id   AF-A0AA38NUE0-F1
#
_cell.length_a   1.000
_cell.length_b   1.000
_cell.length_c   1.000
_cell.angle_alpha   90.00
_cell.angle_beta   90.00
_cell.angle_gamma   90.00
#
_symmetry.space_group_name_H-M   'P 1'
#
loop_
_entity.id
_entity.type
_entity.pdbx_description
1 polymer ?
#
loop_
_entity_poly.entity_id
_entity_poly.type
_entity_poly.pdbx_seq_one_letter_code
_entity_poly.pdbx_strand_id
1 'polypeptide(L)'
;MPARAADDTDDDVVWLEKAPVLSKEQVSELEHRKTRKELENTKKRLQQAEQTLLEIRAAAQERTMCDLCFDVYSDPHILPCGHVFCGGCISIHAKKRSGNKQNGFCPTCRQAFGHFTPIVAYNVKRDVEDMQKDQGLHATVYRRLDWPLDFKGPDATFPFTLDAEEDI
;
A
#
# COMPACT_ATOMS: atom_id res chain seq x y z
N MET A 1 32.87 20.82 58.90
CA MET A 1 32.04 19.61 59.11
C MET A 1 30.76 20.01 59.81
N PRO A 2 29.58 19.40 59.55
CA PRO A 2 29.17 18.63 58.37
C PRO A 2 27.89 19.20 57.71
N ALA A 3 27.51 18.56 56.60
CA ALA A 3 26.36 18.81 55.76
C ALA A 3 25.01 18.65 56.50
N ARG A 4 24.02 19.47 56.15
CA ARG A 4 22.60 19.11 56.33
C ARG A 4 22.12 18.52 55.02
N ALA A 5 21.96 17.20 55.01
CA ALA A 5 21.18 16.51 54.00
C ALA A 5 19.75 17.06 54.04
N ALA A 6 19.22 17.45 52.89
CA ALA A 6 17.78 17.54 52.71
C ALA A 6 17.29 16.08 52.65
N ASP A 7 16.54 15.67 53.67
CA ASP A 7 15.81 14.40 53.67
C ASP A 7 14.66 14.53 52.66
N ASP A 8 14.92 14.16 51.41
CA ASP A 8 13.95 14.07 50.31
C ASP A 8 13.19 12.72 50.33
N THR A 9 12.85 12.18 51.50
CA THR A 9 12.26 10.82 51.62
C THR A 9 10.85 10.76 52.22
N ASP A 10 10.21 11.89 52.54
CA ASP A 10 8.92 11.89 53.24
C ASP A 10 7.67 11.87 52.32
N ASP A 11 7.79 12.18 51.02
CA ASP A 11 6.61 12.27 50.14
C ASP A 11 6.08 10.91 49.67
N ASP A 12 6.95 9.90 49.53
CA ASP A 12 6.56 8.58 49.04
C ASP A 12 5.82 7.74 50.10
N VAL A 13 6.13 7.93 51.39
CA VAL A 13 5.57 7.14 52.50
C VAL A 13 4.14 7.58 52.83
N VAL A 14 3.86 8.88 52.73
CA VAL A 14 2.54 9.47 53.03
C VAL A 14 1.47 9.05 52.03
N TRP A 15 1.87 8.73 50.79
CA TRP A 15 0.94 8.33 49.74
C TRP A 15 0.40 6.91 49.93
N LEU A 16 1.24 6.00 50.44
CA LEU A 16 0.90 4.59 50.64
C LEU A 16 -0.14 4.37 51.75
N GLU A 17 -0.05 5.14 52.84
CA GLU A 17 -0.99 5.01 53.98
C GLU A 17 -2.41 5.53 53.66
N LYS A 18 -2.54 6.40 52.64
CA LYS A 18 -3.82 7.01 52.24
C LYS A 18 -4.41 6.38 50.99
N ALA A 19 -3.72 5.43 50.37
CA ALA A 19 -4.19 4.78 49.15
C ALA A 19 -5.40 3.87 49.46
N PRO A 20 -6.50 3.95 48.68
CA PRO A 20 -7.63 3.06 48.87
C PRO A 20 -7.25 1.61 48.55
N VAL A 21 -7.47 0.71 49.50
CA VAL A 21 -7.30 -0.75 49.30
C VAL A 21 -8.45 -1.25 48.45
N LEU A 22 -8.16 -1.63 47.20
CA LEU A 22 -9.14 -2.18 46.27
C LEU A 22 -9.32 -3.68 46.48
N SER A 23 -10.56 -4.17 46.34
CA SER A 23 -10.84 -5.60 46.28
C SER A 23 -10.27 -6.23 45.00
N LYS A 24 -10.09 -7.56 44.99
CA LYS A 24 -9.57 -8.28 43.81
C LYS A 24 -10.47 -8.09 42.59
N GLU A 25 -11.79 -8.00 42.79
CA GLU A 25 -12.77 -7.75 41.74
C GLU A 25 -12.60 -6.34 41.15
N GLN A 26 -12.41 -5.33 42.00
CA GLN A 26 -12.20 -3.93 41.57
C GLN A 26 -10.90 -3.76 40.79
N VAL A 27 -9.83 -4.45 41.19
CA VAL A 27 -8.55 -4.47 40.45
C VAL A 27 -8.75 -5.10 39.08
N SER A 28 -9.42 -6.25 39.02
CA SER A 28 -9.69 -6.96 37.75
C SER A 28 -10.54 -6.12 36.79
N GLU A 29 -11.57 -5.43 37.29
CA GLU A 29 -12.41 -4.55 36.49
C GLU A 29 -11.63 -3.33 35.96
N LEU A 30 -10.76 -2.75 36.78
CA LEU A 30 -9.88 -1.66 36.37
C LEU A 30 -8.93 -2.10 35.25
N GLU A 31 -8.34 -3.29 35.39
CA GLU A 31 -7.46 -3.89 34.38
C GLU A 31 -8.22 -4.15 33.07
N HIS A 32 -9.41 -4.75 33.13
CA HIS A 32 -10.25 -4.97 31.94
C HIS A 32 -10.64 -3.67 31.25
N ARG A 33 -10.91 -2.61 32.02
CA ARG A 33 -11.19 -1.29 31.48
C ARG A 33 -9.97 -0.68 30.79
N LYS A 34 -8.77 -0.86 31.37
CA LYS A 34 -7.51 -0.41 30.77
C LYS A 34 -7.22 -1.15 29.46
N THR A 35 -7.28 -2.48 29.46
CA THR A 35 -7.03 -3.30 28.28
C THR A 35 -8.03 -3.03 27.16
N ARG A 36 -9.32 -2.84 27.48
CA ARG A 36 -10.34 -2.44 26.48
C ARG A 36 -10.00 -1.09 25.84
N LYS A 37 -9.59 -0.10 26.63
CA LYS A 37 -9.20 1.22 26.10
C LYS A 37 -7.94 1.14 25.24
N GLU A 38 -6.95 0.35 25.67
CA GLU A 38 -5.75 0.09 24.89
C GLU A 38 -6.09 -0.60 23.56
N LEU A 39 -6.95 -1.62 23.58
CA LEU A 39 -7.43 -2.30 22.38
C LEU A 39 -8.18 -1.35 21.43
N GLU A 40 -9.02 -0.47 21.96
CA GLU A 40 -9.72 0.51 21.13
C GLU A 40 -8.74 1.50 20.49
N ASN A 41 -7.72 1.93 21.24
CA ASN A 41 -6.67 2.81 20.74
C ASN A 41 -5.80 2.10 19.68
N THR A 42 -5.41 0.84 19.89
CA THR A 42 -4.64 0.07 18.91
C THR A 42 -5.46 -0.17 17.64
N LYS A 43 -6.75 -0.49 17.78
CA LYS A 43 -7.67 -0.63 16.64
C LYS A 43 -7.74 0.65 15.81
N LYS A 44 -7.90 1.81 16.45
CA LYS A 44 -7.92 3.11 15.75
C LYS A 44 -6.61 3.35 14.98
N ARG A 45 -5.46 3.03 15.58
CA ARG A 45 -4.15 3.15 14.92
C ARG A 45 -4.02 2.21 13.72
N LEU A 46 -4.50 0.97 13.83
CA LEU A 46 -4.50 0.01 12.73
C LEU A 46 -5.38 0.48 11.56
N GLN A 47 -6.59 0.95 11.86
CA GLN A 47 -7.49 1.50 10.84
C GLN A 47 -6.89 2.71 10.13
N GLN A 48 -6.23 3.60 10.88
CA GLN A 48 -5.54 4.74 10.29
C GLN A 48 -4.35 4.32 9.42
N ALA A 49 -3.57 3.32 9.86
CA ALA A 49 -2.46 2.78 9.08
C ALA A 49 -2.96 2.13 7.77
N GLU A 50 -4.05 1.35 7.84
CA GLU A 50 -4.69 0.75 6.66
C GLU A 50 -5.14 1.82 5.66
N GLN A 51 -5.83 2.85 6.14
CA GLN A 51 -6.25 3.98 5.31
C GLN A 51 -5.06 4.67 4.63
N THR A 52 -3.98 4.91 5.39
CA THR A 52 -2.75 5.52 4.87
C THR A 52 -2.10 4.65 3.79
N LEU A 53 -2.11 3.31 3.96
CA LEU A 53 -1.58 2.39 2.96
C LEU A 53 -2.39 2.41 1.66
N LEU A 54 -3.73 2.52 1.75
CA LEU A 54 -4.59 2.65 0.58
C LEU A 54 -4.30 3.93 -0.20
N GLU A 55 -4.08 5.05 0.49
CA GLU A 55 -3.73 6.34 -0.13
C GLU A 55 -2.36 6.29 -0.81
N ILE A 56 -1.35 5.68 -0.16
CA ILE A 56 -0.02 5.49 -0.75
C ILE A 56 -0.13 4.61 -2.01
N ARG A 57 -0.92 3.55 -1.98
CA ARG A 57 -1.13 2.66 -3.14
C ARG A 57 -1.78 3.40 -4.29
N ALA A 58 -2.84 4.18 -4.03
CA ALA A 58 -3.53 4.97 -5.06
C ALA A 58 -2.57 5.97 -5.72
N ALA A 59 -1.80 6.71 -4.92
CA ALA A 59 -0.80 7.66 -5.42
C ALA A 59 0.30 6.98 -6.26
N ALA A 60 0.71 5.75 -5.90
CA ALA A 60 1.68 4.98 -6.68
C ALA A 60 1.10 4.53 -8.03
N GLN A 61 -0.18 4.13 -8.07
CA GLN A 61 -0.88 3.76 -9.30
C GLN A 61 -1.01 4.94 -10.27
N GLU A 62 -1.36 6.13 -9.77
CA GLU A 62 -1.45 7.35 -10.59
C GLU A 62 -0.11 7.74 -11.22
N ARG A 63 1.01 7.48 -10.54
CA ARG A 63 2.37 7.81 -11.04
C ARG A 63 2.95 6.80 -12.01
N THR A 64 2.31 5.64 -12.16
CA THR A 64 2.78 4.52 -12.98
C THR A 64 1.87 4.23 -14.17
N MET A 65 0.82 5.02 -14.37
CA MET A 65 -0.14 4.90 -15.47
C MET A 65 0.09 5.93 -16.57
N CYS A 66 -0.13 5.52 -17.80
CA CYS A 66 -0.03 6.36 -18.98
C CYS A 66 -1.35 7.05 -19.30
N ASP A 67 -1.35 8.38 -19.40
CA ASP A 67 -2.56 9.19 -19.73
C ASP A 67 -3.14 8.92 -21.14
N LEU A 68 -2.40 8.23 -22.02
CA LEU A 68 -2.87 7.93 -23.38
C LEU A 68 -3.55 6.57 -23.50
N CYS A 69 -3.10 5.55 -22.77
CA CYS A 69 -3.68 4.21 -22.79
C CYS A 69 -4.39 3.83 -21.50
N PHE A 70 -4.32 4.68 -20.46
CA PHE A 70 -4.91 4.48 -19.13
C PHE A 70 -4.48 3.15 -18.48
N ASP A 71 -3.25 2.73 -18.77
CA ASP A 71 -2.66 1.48 -18.30
C ASP A 71 -1.22 1.72 -17.83
N VAL A 72 -0.65 0.76 -17.11
CA VAL A 72 0.72 0.81 -16.59
C VAL A 72 1.73 1.03 -17.72
N TYR A 73 2.72 1.89 -17.50
CA TYR A 73 3.72 2.20 -18.52
C TYR A 73 4.51 0.94 -18.95
N SER A 74 4.39 0.53 -20.21
CA SER A 74 5.18 -0.59 -20.74
C SER A 74 6.61 -0.20 -21.16
N ASP A 75 6.81 1.07 -21.53
CA ASP A 75 8.10 1.63 -21.92
C ASP A 75 8.07 3.16 -21.76
N PRO A 76 8.22 3.67 -20.53
CA PRO A 76 7.99 5.07 -20.22
C PRO A 76 9.06 5.96 -20.84
N HIS A 77 8.63 6.94 -21.62
CA HIS A 77 9.47 7.94 -22.26
C HIS A 77 9.10 9.34 -21.82
N ILE A 78 10.11 10.14 -21.49
CA ILE A 78 9.97 11.54 -21.11
C ILE A 78 10.12 12.46 -22.32
N LEU A 79 9.18 13.38 -22.45
CA LEU A 79 9.21 14.49 -23.39
C LEU A 79 10.05 15.66 -22.83
N PRO A 80 10.53 16.60 -23.67
CA PRO A 80 11.30 17.76 -23.19
C PRO A 80 10.50 18.68 -22.25
N CYS A 81 9.17 18.59 -22.26
CA CYS A 81 8.29 19.28 -21.32
C CYS A 81 8.18 18.58 -19.94
N GLY A 82 8.81 17.41 -19.75
CA GLY A 82 8.80 16.65 -18.50
C GLY A 82 7.66 15.64 -18.33
N HIS A 83 6.73 15.54 -19.28
CA HIS A 83 5.62 14.57 -19.23
C HIS A 83 6.06 13.20 -19.74
N VAL A 84 5.53 12.13 -19.14
CA VAL A 84 5.91 10.74 -19.41
C VAL A 84 4.77 9.95 -20.04
N PHE A 85 5.06 9.21 -21.10
CA PHE A 85 4.10 8.37 -21.84
C PHE A 85 4.74 7.05 -22.26
N CYS A 86 3.94 6.02 -22.59
CA CYS A 86 4.48 4.84 -23.27
C CYS A 86 5.09 5.23 -24.62
N GLY A 87 6.25 4.66 -24.96
CA GLY A 87 6.94 4.90 -26.23
C GLY A 87 6.06 4.62 -27.45
N GLY A 88 5.29 3.53 -27.40
CA GLY A 88 4.29 3.22 -28.43
C GLY A 88 3.17 4.26 -28.51
N CYS A 89 2.64 4.71 -27.38
CA CYS A 89 1.55 5.67 -27.32
C CYS A 89 1.95 7.03 -27.91
N ILE A 90 3.12 7.56 -27.53
CA ILE A 90 3.61 8.84 -28.05
C ILE A 90 3.96 8.75 -29.54
N SER A 91 4.51 7.61 -29.97
CA SER A 91 4.81 7.35 -31.39
C SER A 91 3.54 7.33 -32.26
N ILE A 92 2.48 6.66 -31.80
CA ILE A 92 1.18 6.63 -32.49
C ILE A 92 0.56 8.04 -32.53
N HIS A 93 0.60 8.76 -31.41
CA HIS A 93 0.09 10.13 -31.32
C HIS A 93 0.78 11.07 -32.32
N ALA A 94 2.11 11.05 -32.36
CA ALA A 94 2.90 11.88 -33.28
C ALA A 94 2.62 11.55 -34.76
N LYS A 95 2.57 10.25 -35.10
CA LYS A 95 2.26 9.78 -36.46
C LYS A 95 0.88 10.23 -36.95
N LYS A 96 -0.15 10.14 -36.09
CA LYS A 96 -1.53 10.49 -36.42
C LYS A 96 -1.72 11.98 -36.71
N ARG A 97 -0.93 12.85 -36.08
CA ARG A 97 -1.13 14.31 -36.13
C ARG A 97 -0.27 15.04 -37.16
N SER A 98 0.90 14.48 -37.50
CA SER A 98 1.90 15.15 -38.35
C SER A 98 2.20 14.43 -39.66
N GLY A 99 1.43 13.40 -40.03
CA GLY A 99 1.46 12.80 -41.37
C GLY A 99 2.87 12.41 -41.86
N ASN A 100 3.65 11.76 -40.99
CA ASN A 100 5.06 11.34 -41.15
C ASN A 100 6.17 12.33 -40.74
N LYS A 101 5.87 13.51 -40.19
CA LYS A 101 6.91 14.35 -39.55
C LYS A 101 7.05 13.99 -38.08
N GLN A 102 8.27 13.77 -37.58
CA GLN A 102 8.53 13.54 -36.14
C GLN A 102 8.32 14.78 -35.26
N ASN A 103 7.58 15.78 -35.74
CA ASN A 103 7.19 16.95 -34.95
C ASN A 103 5.87 16.61 -34.26
N GLY A 104 5.85 16.60 -32.94
CA GLY A 104 4.68 16.28 -32.13
C GLY A 104 4.34 17.38 -31.13
N PHE A 105 3.16 17.27 -30.53
CA PHE A 105 2.77 18.09 -29.39
C PHE A 105 2.52 17.19 -28.19
N CYS A 106 2.90 17.62 -27.00
CA CYS A 106 2.60 16.90 -25.78
C CYS A 106 1.07 16.79 -25.60
N PRO A 107 0.51 15.59 -25.36
CA PRO A 107 -0.92 15.42 -25.09
C PRO A 107 -1.42 16.23 -23.88
N THR A 108 -0.58 16.38 -22.85
CA THR A 108 -0.95 17.03 -21.58
C THR A 108 -0.80 18.55 -21.65
N CYS A 109 0.38 19.07 -22.00
CA CYS A 109 0.63 20.52 -21.98
C CYS A 109 0.63 21.19 -23.36
N ARG A 110 0.42 20.43 -24.44
CA ARG A 110 0.39 20.92 -25.84
C ARG A 110 1.69 21.60 -26.31
N GLN A 111 2.77 21.46 -25.55
CA GLN A 111 4.07 21.98 -25.96
C GLN A 111 4.59 21.20 -27.17
N ALA A 112 5.05 21.91 -28.18
CA ALA A 112 5.68 21.30 -29.34
C ALA A 112 7.01 20.68 -28.93
N PHE A 113 7.20 19.40 -29.25
CA PHE A 113 8.50 18.76 -29.25
C PHE A 113 8.83 18.48 -30.72
N GLY A 114 9.93 19.05 -31.21
CA GLY A 114 10.36 18.91 -32.60
C GLY A 114 10.80 17.48 -32.91
N HIS A 115 11.85 17.33 -33.72
CA HIS A 115 12.47 16.04 -34.06
C HIS A 115 13.24 15.45 -32.85
N PHE A 116 12.56 15.29 -31.72
CA PHE A 116 13.12 14.83 -30.47
C PHE A 116 12.90 13.33 -30.35
N THR A 117 13.98 12.60 -30.13
CA THR A 117 13.92 11.20 -29.71
C THR A 117 13.53 11.15 -28.24
N PRO A 118 12.35 10.63 -27.88
CA PRO A 118 11.96 10.52 -26.48
C PRO A 118 13.03 9.75 -25.69
N ILE A 119 13.35 10.21 -24.48
CA ILE A 119 14.34 9.56 -23.61
C ILE A 119 13.60 8.62 -22.67
N VAL A 120 14.15 7.44 -22.39
CA VAL A 120 13.54 6.51 -21.43
C VAL A 120 13.60 7.10 -20.02
N ALA A 121 12.45 7.14 -19.33
CA ALA A 121 12.34 7.57 -17.95
C ALA A 121 12.65 6.39 -17.00
N TYR A 122 13.94 6.15 -16.73
CA TYR A 122 14.38 5.00 -15.92
C TYR A 122 13.84 4.99 -14.49
N ASN A 123 13.60 6.16 -13.89
CA ASN A 123 12.94 6.27 -12.59
C ASN A 123 11.52 5.70 -12.64
N VAL A 124 10.73 6.09 -13.63
CA VAL A 124 9.36 5.58 -13.83
C VAL A 124 9.38 4.10 -14.17
N LYS A 125 10.34 3.65 -14.99
CA LYS A 125 10.50 2.24 -15.30
C LYS A 125 10.76 1.40 -14.04
N ARG A 126 11.66 1.86 -13.17
CA ARG A 126 11.92 1.19 -11.89
C ARG A 126 10.69 1.19 -10.99
N ASP A 127 9.98 2.32 -10.90
CA ASP A 127 8.77 2.43 -10.07
C ASP A 127 7.66 1.47 -10.55
N VAL A 128 7.52 1.30 -11.87
CA VAL A 128 6.62 0.30 -12.48
C VAL A 128 7.05 -1.13 -12.14
N GLU A 129 8.34 -1.44 -12.27
CA GLU A 129 8.88 -2.77 -11.95
C GLU A 129 8.69 -3.10 -10.46
N ASP A 130 8.91 -2.13 -9.57
CA ASP A 130 8.72 -2.30 -8.13
C ASP A 130 7.24 -2.48 -7.78
N MET A 131 6.34 -1.71 -8.40
CA MET A 131 4.90 -1.91 -8.25
C MET A 131 4.44 -3.30 -8.75
N GLN A 132 5.05 -3.83 -9.81
CA GLN A 132 4.76 -5.18 -10.32
C GLN A 132 5.28 -6.27 -9.37
N LYS A 133 6.46 -6.08 -8.74
CA LYS A 133 6.99 -7.01 -7.73
C LYS A 133 6.12 -7.07 -6.48
N ASP A 134 5.62 -5.92 -6.03
CA ASP A 134 4.72 -5.83 -4.88
C ASP A 134 3.37 -6.49 -5.15
N GLN A 135 2.86 -6.42 -6.39
CA GLN A 135 1.72 -7.22 -6.82
C GLN A 135 2.04 -8.73 -6.89
N GLY A 136 3.30 -9.11 -7.16
CA GLY A 136 3.80 -10.48 -7.06
C GLY A 136 3.90 -11.01 -5.61
N LEU A 137 4.07 -10.13 -4.62
CA LEU A 137 3.90 -10.49 -3.20
C LEU A 137 2.44 -10.80 -2.87
N HIS A 138 1.46 -10.15 -3.51
CA HIS A 138 0.03 -10.51 -3.33
C HIS A 138 -0.27 -11.93 -3.85
N ALA A 139 0.34 -12.35 -4.95
CA ALA A 139 0.16 -13.71 -5.51
C ALA A 139 0.78 -14.86 -4.65
N THR A 140 1.78 -14.55 -3.81
CA THR A 140 2.45 -15.53 -2.94
C THR A 140 2.02 -15.42 -1.47
N VAL A 141 1.57 -14.25 -1.01
CA VAL A 141 1.08 -14.03 0.36
C VAL A 141 -0.39 -14.43 0.53
N TYR A 142 -1.25 -14.28 -0.50
CA TYR A 142 -2.65 -14.73 -0.41
C TYR A 142 -2.86 -16.23 -0.63
N ARG A 143 -1.83 -17.00 -0.99
CA ARG A 143 -1.94 -18.47 -1.03
C ARG A 143 -1.85 -19.10 0.38
N ARG A 144 -1.63 -18.30 1.43
CA ARG A 144 -1.38 -18.79 2.79
C ARG A 144 -2.39 -18.37 3.85
N LEU A 145 -3.37 -17.53 3.51
CA LEU A 145 -4.39 -17.09 4.47
C LEU A 145 -5.77 -17.09 3.82
N ASP A 146 -6.33 -18.28 3.68
CA ASP A 146 -7.70 -18.56 4.14
C ASP A 146 -7.79 -20.01 4.68
N TRP A 147 -8.39 -20.10 5.85
CA TRP A 147 -8.65 -21.22 6.77
C TRP A 147 -9.89 -22.06 6.34
N PRO A 148 -10.26 -23.28 6.84
CA PRO A 148 -9.76 -24.14 7.94
C PRO A 148 -9.08 -25.46 7.47
N LEU A 149 -7.99 -25.93 8.08
CA LEU A 149 -7.94 -26.90 9.19
C LEU A 149 -8.95 -28.07 9.11
N ASP A 150 -8.42 -29.29 9.00
CA ASP A 150 -9.10 -30.60 9.05
C ASP A 150 -9.69 -31.17 7.73
N PHE A 151 -8.83 -31.39 6.73
CA PHE A 151 -9.04 -32.52 5.81
C PHE A 151 -7.73 -33.31 5.66
N LYS A 152 -7.68 -34.50 6.29
CA LYS A 152 -6.58 -35.46 6.22
C LYS A 152 -6.85 -36.46 5.08
N GLY A 153 -5.95 -36.56 4.09
CA GLY A 153 -5.78 -37.77 3.28
C GLY A 153 -5.66 -37.56 1.76
N PRO A 154 -5.04 -38.51 1.03
CA PRO A 154 -4.16 -38.22 -0.10
C PRO A 154 -4.66 -38.84 -1.40
N ASP A 155 -5.47 -38.13 -2.16
CA ASP A 155 -5.71 -38.40 -3.59
C ASP A 155 -6.65 -37.31 -4.10
N ALA A 156 -6.09 -36.21 -4.62
CA ALA A 156 -6.87 -35.16 -5.26
C ALA A 156 -6.51 -35.15 -6.75
N THR A 157 -6.96 -36.17 -7.46
CA THR A 157 -7.16 -36.11 -8.89
C THR A 157 -8.23 -35.07 -9.16
N PHE A 158 -7.84 -33.99 -9.86
CA PHE A 158 -8.78 -33.04 -10.44
C PHE A 158 -9.45 -33.70 -11.66
N PRO A 159 -10.78 -33.91 -11.70
CA PRO A 159 -11.44 -34.29 -12.93
C PRO A 159 -12.01 -33.03 -13.61
N PHE A 160 -11.43 -32.70 -14.76
CA PHE A 160 -12.20 -32.30 -15.95
C PHE A 160 -13.29 -33.38 -16.15
N THR A 161 -14.57 -33.07 -16.31
CA THR A 161 -15.17 -32.70 -17.60
C THR A 161 -16.57 -32.09 -17.40
N LEU A 162 -16.92 -31.19 -18.34
CA LEU A 162 -18.31 -30.82 -18.64
C LEU A 162 -19.10 -32.06 -19.07
N ASP A 163 -20.36 -32.15 -18.65
CA ASP A 163 -21.39 -32.88 -19.40
C ASP A 163 -22.63 -32.01 -19.57
N ALA A 164 -23.18 -32.13 -20.78
CA ALA A 164 -24.33 -31.43 -21.33
C ALA A 164 -25.67 -32.04 -20.88
N GLU A 165 -26.70 -31.17 -20.90
CA GLU A 165 -28.14 -31.34 -21.24
C GLU A 165 -28.95 -32.60 -20.82
N GLU A 166 -30.18 -32.31 -20.35
CA GLU A 166 -31.49 -32.98 -20.57
C GLU A 166 -31.58 -34.53 -20.38
N ASP A 167 -32.56 -35.15 -19.72
CA ASP A 167 -34.00 -34.97 -19.56
C ASP A 167 -34.46 -35.74 -18.30
N ILE A 168 -35.46 -35.22 -17.56
CA ILE A 168 -36.84 -35.74 -17.39
C ILE A 168 -37.70 -34.56 -16.92
#